data_AF-A0A3D4TCN2-F1
#
_entry.id   AF-A0A3D4TCN2-F1
#
_cell.length_a   1.000
_cell.length_b   1.000
_cell.length_c   1.000
_cell.angle_alpha   90.00
_cell.angle_beta   90.00
_cell.angle_gamma   90.00
#
_symmetry.space_group_name_H-M   'P 1'
#
loop_
_entity.id
_entity.type
_entity.pdbx_description
1 polymer ?
#
loop_
_entity_poly.entity_id
_entity_poly.type
_entity_poly.pdbx_seq_one_letter_code
_entity_poly.pdbx_strand_id
1 'polypeptide(L)'
;SLAQGASAAVLASNVFSFTARPFAPPPKVEPPTDGTLWLVGDALASGWNNPLPAPFSTTQRCTKVTDTEYRIDVTFNASGAYKLIQTQGVWGTQYHMITGGTALSGTFEKRDADPAFPSPGAGNYRMTYNFQTGEYSGVRL
;
A
#
# COMPACT_ATOMS: atom_id res chain seq x y z
N SER A 1 49.89 -53.29 -38.24
CA SER A 1 48.86 -52.27 -38.56
C SER A 1 48.41 -51.64 -37.25
N LEU A 2 48.47 -50.31 -37.15
CA LEU A 2 48.13 -49.54 -35.95
C LEU A 2 46.63 -49.21 -35.98
N ALA A 3 45.90 -49.48 -34.89
CA ALA A 3 44.58 -48.90 -34.66
C ALA A 3 44.70 -47.91 -33.50
N GLN A 4 44.66 -46.61 -33.84
CA GLN A 4 44.62 -45.49 -32.90
C GLN A 4 43.31 -45.55 -32.09
N GLY A 5 43.42 -45.54 -30.77
CA GLY A 5 42.30 -45.25 -29.90
C GLY A 5 41.88 -43.79 -30.07
N ALA A 6 40.61 -43.55 -30.40
CA ALA A 6 40.05 -42.21 -30.42
C ALA A 6 39.98 -41.70 -28.97
N SER A 7 40.81 -40.72 -28.64
CA SER A 7 40.70 -39.99 -27.37
C SER A 7 39.67 -38.88 -27.53
N ALA A 8 38.57 -38.96 -26.78
CA ALA A 8 37.58 -37.88 -26.71
C ALA A 8 38.17 -36.69 -25.94
N ALA A 9 38.23 -35.52 -26.60
CA ALA A 9 38.71 -34.30 -25.97
C ALA A 9 37.71 -33.76 -24.94
N VAL A 10 38.18 -33.46 -23.73
CA VAL A 10 37.38 -32.83 -22.68
C VAL A 10 37.15 -31.36 -23.06
N LEU A 11 35.89 -30.96 -23.20
CA LEU A 11 35.53 -29.55 -23.38
C LEU A 11 35.63 -28.85 -22.02
N ALA A 12 36.67 -28.03 -21.85
CA ALA A 12 36.72 -27.06 -20.77
C ALA A 12 35.77 -25.91 -21.09
N SER A 13 34.82 -25.64 -20.19
CA SER A 13 33.91 -24.50 -20.29
C SER A 13 34.17 -23.52 -19.14
N ASN A 14 34.06 -22.23 -19.43
CA ASN A 14 34.09 -21.19 -18.41
C ASN A 14 32.66 -20.94 -17.93
N VAL A 15 32.45 -20.86 -16.61
CA VAL A 15 31.16 -20.48 -16.03
C VAL A 15 31.09 -18.97 -15.96
N PHE A 16 30.10 -18.38 -16.64
CA PHE A 16 29.73 -16.98 -16.47
C PHE A 16 28.58 -16.89 -15.47
N SER A 17 28.79 -16.13 -14.41
CA SER A 17 27.76 -15.80 -13.44
C SER A 17 27.10 -14.48 -13.81
N PHE A 18 25.78 -14.47 -13.91
CA PHE A 18 24.97 -13.26 -14.07
C PHE A 18 24.10 -13.05 -12.84
N THR A 19 24.06 -11.81 -12.36
CA THR A 19 23.11 -11.38 -11.33
C THR A 19 21.95 -10.66 -12.01
N ALA A 20 20.79 -11.30 -12.05
CA ALA A 20 19.56 -10.65 -12.48
C ALA A 20 18.95 -9.85 -11.32
N ARG A 21 18.44 -8.64 -11.61
CA ARG A 21 17.52 -7.94 -10.70
C ARG A 21 16.09 -8.28 -11.14
N PRO A 22 15.37 -9.19 -10.46
CA PRO A 22 13.98 -9.44 -10.82
C PRO A 22 13.17 -8.15 -10.63
N PHE A 23 12.32 -7.83 -11.61
CA PHE A 23 11.34 -6.75 -11.46
C PHE A 23 10.35 -7.16 -10.35
N ALA A 24 10.03 -6.24 -9.44
CA ALA A 24 9.01 -6.52 -8.43
C ALA A 24 7.69 -6.83 -9.15
N PRO A 25 6.92 -7.83 -8.70
CA PRO A 25 5.61 -8.07 -9.29
C PRO A 25 4.79 -6.77 -9.27
N PRO A 26 3.93 -6.51 -10.27
CA PRO A 26 3.07 -5.33 -10.26
C PRO A 26 2.32 -5.20 -8.92
N PRO A 27 2.17 -3.99 -8.36
CA PRO A 27 1.40 -3.78 -7.14
C PRO A 27 -0.02 -4.33 -7.30
N LYS A 28 -0.53 -5.00 -6.26
CA LYS A 28 -1.91 -5.53 -6.27
C LYS A 28 -2.94 -4.40 -6.34
N VAL A 29 -2.64 -3.27 -5.71
CA VAL A 29 -3.47 -2.06 -5.74
C VAL A 29 -2.65 -0.95 -6.38
N GLU A 30 -3.25 -0.21 -7.31
CA GLU A 30 -2.58 0.92 -7.96
C GLU A 30 -2.14 1.97 -6.91
N PRO A 31 -0.84 2.24 -6.76
CA PRO A 31 -0.35 3.24 -5.82
C PRO A 31 -0.84 4.64 -6.16
N PRO A 32 -0.80 5.58 -5.20
CA PRO A 32 -1.15 6.97 -5.45
C PRO A 32 -0.28 7.59 -6.56
N THR A 33 -0.92 8.13 -7.60
CA THR A 33 -0.23 8.63 -8.81
C THR A 33 0.80 9.71 -8.48
N ASP A 34 0.45 10.66 -7.64
CA ASP A 34 1.32 11.79 -7.26
C ASP A 34 2.12 11.53 -5.96
N GLY A 35 2.06 10.30 -5.44
CA GLY A 35 2.72 9.96 -4.18
C GLY A 35 2.06 10.58 -2.94
N THR A 36 0.81 11.03 -3.05
CA THR A 36 0.05 11.66 -1.97
C THR A 36 -1.15 10.81 -1.57
N LEU A 37 -1.40 10.71 -0.26
CA LEU A 37 -2.51 9.92 0.29
C LEU A 37 -3.02 10.59 1.55
N TRP A 38 -4.33 10.70 1.68
CA TRP A 38 -5.00 11.24 2.87
C TRP A 38 -6.07 10.30 3.37
N LEU A 39 -6.32 10.30 4.67
CA LEU A 39 -7.50 9.68 5.26
C LEU A 39 -8.61 10.74 5.38
N VAL A 40 -9.84 10.39 5.00
CA VAL A 40 -11.01 11.27 5.05
C VAL A 40 -12.24 10.50 5.55
N GLY A 41 -12.98 11.06 6.49
CA GLY A 41 -14.22 10.50 7.01
C GLY A 41 -14.53 10.89 8.45
N ASP A 42 -15.70 10.48 8.93
CA ASP A 42 -16.19 10.79 10.28
C ASP A 42 -15.54 9.96 11.41
N ALA A 43 -14.77 8.92 11.04
CA ALA A 43 -13.80 8.31 11.96
C ALA A 43 -12.67 9.26 12.38
N LEU A 44 -12.54 10.41 11.71
CA LEU A 44 -11.49 11.40 11.92
C LEU A 44 -12.10 12.79 12.12
N ALA A 45 -11.30 13.72 12.65
CA ALA A 45 -11.75 15.07 12.94
C ALA A 45 -12.15 15.88 11.70
N SER A 46 -11.62 15.55 10.50
CA SER A 46 -11.99 16.22 9.26
C SER A 46 -13.42 15.95 8.81
N GLY A 47 -14.07 14.87 9.27
CA GLY A 47 -15.30 14.38 8.67
C GLY A 47 -15.13 14.03 7.18
N TRP A 48 -16.26 13.96 6.47
CA TRP A 48 -16.34 13.69 5.03
C TRP A 48 -16.06 14.94 4.16
N ASN A 49 -15.14 15.81 4.59
CA ASN A 49 -14.74 16.99 3.84
C ASN A 49 -13.65 16.67 2.82
N ASN A 50 -13.93 16.92 1.54
CA ASN A 50 -12.97 16.75 0.45
C ASN A 50 -13.11 17.93 -0.54
N PRO A 51 -12.13 18.85 -0.62
CA PRO A 51 -10.81 18.78 0.00
C PRO A 51 -10.83 18.95 1.52
N LEU A 52 -9.83 18.38 2.20
CA LEU A 52 -9.65 18.52 3.64
C LEU A 52 -9.22 19.96 3.96
N PRO A 53 -9.89 20.66 4.89
CA PRO A 53 -9.46 21.99 5.32
C PRO A 53 -8.20 21.90 6.19
N ALA A 54 -7.54 23.04 6.41
CA ALA A 54 -6.49 23.13 7.42
C ALA A 54 -7.10 22.87 8.83
N PRO A 55 -6.39 22.16 9.73
CA PRO A 55 -5.05 21.60 9.57
C PRO A 55 -5.01 20.18 8.95
N PHE A 56 -6.17 19.59 8.65
CA PHE A 56 -6.30 18.18 8.26
C PHE A 56 -5.68 17.85 6.90
N SER A 57 -5.56 18.83 6.00
CA SER A 57 -4.77 18.71 4.76
C SER A 57 -3.33 18.27 5.00
N THR A 58 -2.81 18.50 6.20
CA THR A 58 -1.45 18.10 6.62
C THR A 58 -1.49 17.01 7.69
N THR A 59 -2.33 17.11 8.72
CA THR A 59 -2.32 16.15 9.85
C THR A 59 -2.96 14.81 9.52
N GLN A 60 -3.80 14.73 8.49
CA GLN A 60 -4.38 13.47 7.99
C GLN A 60 -3.73 12.99 6.68
N ARG A 61 -2.56 13.55 6.32
CA ARG A 61 -1.76 13.11 5.17
C ARG A 61 -0.82 12.00 5.60
N CYS A 62 -0.80 10.91 4.84
CA CYS A 62 0.17 9.84 5.06
C CYS A 62 1.58 10.27 4.66
N THR A 63 2.56 9.76 5.40
CA THR A 63 3.96 9.74 4.98
C THR A 63 4.15 8.61 3.97
N LYS A 64 4.72 8.92 2.80
CA LYS A 64 5.18 7.91 1.84
C LYS A 64 6.47 7.27 2.37
N VAL A 65 6.43 5.98 2.69
CA VAL A 65 7.58 5.22 3.23
C VAL A 65 8.36 4.61 2.07
N THR A 66 7.66 4.03 1.09
CA THR A 66 8.22 3.53 -0.17
C THR A 66 7.27 3.89 -1.31
N ASP A 67 7.56 3.48 -2.55
CA ASP A 67 6.63 3.68 -3.68
C ASP A 67 5.29 2.98 -3.52
N THR A 68 5.23 1.94 -2.67
CA THR A 68 4.04 1.12 -2.45
C THR A 68 3.63 1.04 -0.99
N GLU A 69 4.23 1.82 -0.09
CA GLU A 69 3.90 1.81 1.34
C GLU A 69 3.72 3.21 1.89
N TYR A 70 2.59 3.42 2.56
CA TYR A 70 2.21 4.69 3.17
C TYR A 70 1.86 4.44 4.64
N ARG A 71 2.28 5.37 5.50
CA ARG A 71 2.07 5.27 6.95
C ARG A 71 1.61 6.59 7.54
N ILE A 72 0.74 6.51 8.54
CA ILE A 72 0.29 7.69 9.27
C ILE A 72 0.10 7.35 10.75
N ASP A 73 0.50 8.29 11.61
CA ASP A 73 0.10 8.31 13.01
C ASP A 73 -1.03 9.34 13.13
N VAL A 74 -2.21 8.90 13.56
CA VAL A 74 -3.43 9.73 13.53
C VAL A 74 -4.33 9.40 14.72
N THR A 75 -5.07 10.41 15.18
CA THR A 75 -6.10 10.27 16.21
C THR A 75 -7.44 9.91 15.58
N PHE A 76 -8.03 8.80 16.00
CA PHE A 76 -9.37 8.35 15.60
C PHE A 76 -10.43 8.76 16.62
N ASN A 77 -11.63 9.03 16.13
CA ASN A 77 -12.86 9.16 16.91
C ASN A 77 -13.36 7.78 17.37
N ALA A 78 -14.28 7.76 18.34
CA ALA A 78 -14.81 6.51 18.91
C ALA A 78 -15.56 5.63 17.90
N SER A 79 -16.14 6.23 16.86
CA SER A 79 -16.97 5.56 15.86
C SER A 79 -16.78 6.22 14.48
N GLY A 80 -17.52 5.75 13.49
CA GLY A 80 -17.47 6.25 12.12
C GLY A 80 -16.62 5.39 11.20
N ALA A 81 -16.43 5.88 9.99
CA ALA A 81 -15.62 5.26 8.96
C ALA A 81 -14.78 6.31 8.22
N TYR A 82 -13.81 5.83 7.45
CA TYR A 82 -12.99 6.67 6.60
C TYR A 82 -12.67 5.97 5.28
N LYS A 83 -12.27 6.74 4.28
CA LYS A 83 -11.68 6.28 3.02
C LYS A 83 -10.30 6.89 2.87
N LEU A 84 -9.54 6.37 1.92
CA LEU A 84 -8.30 7.00 1.48
C LEU A 84 -8.54 7.74 0.17
N ILE A 85 -7.93 8.89 -0.03
CA ILE A 85 -7.95 9.61 -1.31
C ILE A 85 -6.53 9.97 -1.70
N GLN A 86 -6.20 9.81 -2.99
CA GLN A 86 -4.90 10.25 -3.52
C GLN A 86 -4.90 11.69 -4.04
N THR A 87 -6.08 12.27 -4.32
CA THR A 87 -6.23 13.63 -4.83
C THR A 87 -7.33 14.36 -4.06
N GLN A 88 -6.94 15.44 -3.38
CA GLN A 88 -7.87 16.34 -2.69
C GLN A 88 -8.90 16.91 -3.68
N GLY A 89 -10.17 16.92 -3.29
CA GLY A 89 -11.32 17.31 -4.11
C GLY A 89 -11.85 16.24 -5.07
N VAL A 90 -11.21 15.07 -5.19
CA VAL A 90 -11.58 14.06 -6.23
C VAL A 90 -11.92 12.70 -5.62
N TRP A 91 -13.22 12.44 -5.42
CA TRP A 91 -13.72 11.18 -4.85
C TRP A 91 -13.48 9.94 -5.71
N GLY A 92 -13.47 10.07 -7.04
CA GLY A 92 -13.21 8.95 -7.96
C GLY A 92 -11.79 8.35 -7.84
N THR A 93 -10.94 8.95 -7.00
CA THR A 93 -9.58 8.45 -6.71
C THR A 93 -9.47 7.70 -5.39
N GLN A 94 -10.61 7.37 -4.78
CA GLN A 94 -10.62 6.79 -3.45
C GLN A 94 -10.21 5.32 -3.41
N TYR A 95 -9.76 4.90 -2.23
CA TYR A 95 -9.55 3.51 -1.85
C TYR A 95 -10.47 3.18 -0.70
N HIS A 96 -10.97 1.94 -0.71
CA HIS A 96 -11.89 1.45 0.31
C HIS A 96 -11.49 0.04 0.77
N MET A 97 -11.99 -0.34 1.93
CA MET A 97 -11.78 -1.65 2.51
C MET A 97 -12.56 -2.71 1.71
N ILE A 98 -11.97 -3.88 1.50
CA ILE A 98 -12.70 -5.03 0.97
C ILE A 98 -13.45 -5.72 2.12
N THR A 99 -14.68 -6.17 1.85
CA THR A 99 -15.51 -6.92 2.80
C THR A 99 -14.73 -8.05 3.49
N GLY A 100 -14.88 -8.14 4.81
CA GLY A 100 -14.14 -9.09 5.66
C GLY A 100 -12.94 -8.48 6.37
N GLY A 101 -12.54 -7.26 6.00
CA GLY A 101 -11.58 -6.46 6.77
C GLY A 101 -12.11 -6.01 8.14
N THR A 102 -11.19 -5.69 9.04
CA THR A 102 -11.44 -5.12 10.36
C THR A 102 -10.85 -3.71 10.44
N ALA A 103 -11.04 -2.98 11.54
CA ALA A 103 -10.48 -1.64 11.67
C ALA A 103 -8.93 -1.59 11.64
N LEU A 104 -8.26 -2.69 12.03
CA LEU A 104 -6.80 -2.74 12.21
C LEU A 104 -6.10 -3.74 11.28
N SER A 105 -6.84 -4.45 10.42
CA SER A 105 -6.25 -5.41 9.48
C SER A 105 -7.25 -5.78 8.39
N GLY A 106 -6.76 -5.91 7.15
CA GLY A 106 -7.56 -6.39 6.03
C GLY A 106 -6.92 -6.06 4.69
N THR A 107 -7.73 -6.13 3.63
CA THR A 107 -7.32 -5.76 2.27
C THR A 107 -8.15 -4.59 1.75
N PHE A 108 -7.62 -3.89 0.74
CA PHE A 108 -8.25 -2.72 0.16
C PHE A 108 -8.08 -2.70 -1.37
N GLU A 109 -8.91 -1.93 -2.06
CA GLU A 109 -8.79 -1.69 -3.50
C GLU A 109 -9.08 -0.23 -3.86
N LYS A 110 -8.68 0.18 -5.06
CA LYS A 110 -9.00 1.50 -5.62
C LYS A 110 -10.34 1.43 -6.34
N ARG A 111 -11.39 1.94 -5.72
CA ARG A 111 -12.74 1.93 -6.28
C ARG A 111 -13.60 2.95 -5.55
N ASP A 112 -14.48 3.60 -6.31
CA ASP A 112 -15.54 4.41 -5.74
C ASP A 112 -16.68 3.55 -5.18
N ALA A 113 -16.43 2.86 -4.06
CA ALA A 113 -17.37 1.92 -3.45
C ALA A 113 -17.22 1.83 -1.92
N ASP A 114 -18.14 1.08 -1.32
CA ASP A 114 -18.16 0.67 0.08
C ASP A 114 -17.85 -0.84 0.19
N PRO A 115 -17.42 -1.34 1.37
CA PRO A 115 -17.34 -0.65 2.65
C PRO A 115 -16.14 0.29 2.78
N ALA A 116 -16.36 1.39 3.50
CA ALA A 116 -15.28 2.22 4.04
C ALA A 116 -14.49 1.47 5.15
N PHE A 117 -13.32 1.99 5.52
CA PHE A 117 -12.56 1.47 6.65
C PHE A 117 -13.24 1.90 7.96
N PRO A 118 -13.57 0.98 8.89
CA PRO A 118 -14.20 1.35 10.15
C PRO A 118 -13.18 1.97 11.12
N SER A 119 -13.65 2.83 12.03
CA SER A 119 -12.83 3.35 13.13
C SER A 119 -12.33 2.20 14.03
N PRO A 120 -11.05 2.22 14.46
CA PRO A 120 -10.52 1.29 15.46
C PRO A 120 -10.90 1.63 16.91
N GLY A 121 -11.72 2.66 17.11
CA GLY A 121 -12.05 3.24 18.41
C GLY A 121 -11.22 4.48 18.71
N ALA A 122 -11.59 5.18 19.79
CA ALA A 122 -10.96 6.45 20.13
C ALA A 122 -9.50 6.27 20.57
N GLY A 123 -8.60 7.04 19.99
CA GLY A 123 -7.19 7.06 20.39
C GLY A 123 -6.22 7.31 19.25
N ASN A 124 -4.93 7.25 19.57
CA ASN A 124 -3.87 7.39 18.60
C ASN A 124 -3.49 6.02 18.05
N TYR A 125 -3.41 5.93 16.72
CA TYR A 125 -3.05 4.72 16.02
C TYR A 125 -2.05 5.03 14.93
N ARG A 126 -1.20 4.06 14.65
CA ARG A 126 -0.36 4.01 13.45
C ARG A 126 -1.01 3.08 12.44
N MET A 127 -1.39 3.63 11.30
CA MET A 127 -1.93 2.87 10.17
C MET A 127 -0.88 2.74 9.07
N THR A 128 -0.79 1.56 8.47
CA THR A 128 0.08 1.26 7.32
C THR A 128 -0.76 0.72 6.18
N TYR A 129 -0.53 1.23 4.97
CA TYR A 129 -1.21 0.82 3.75
C TYR A 129 -0.16 0.36 2.74
N ASN A 130 -0.18 -0.93 2.40
CA ASN A 130 0.76 -1.56 1.49
C ASN A 130 0.05 -1.87 0.16
N PHE A 131 0.39 -1.10 -0.86
CA PHE A 131 -0.16 -1.21 -2.21
C PHE A 131 0.43 -2.40 -2.98
N GLN A 132 1.63 -2.87 -2.58
CA GLN A 132 2.26 -4.05 -3.17
C GLN A 132 1.43 -5.30 -2.86
N THR A 133 1.05 -5.49 -1.59
CA THR A 133 0.24 -6.64 -1.13
C THR A 133 -1.26 -6.37 -1.16
N GLY A 134 -1.68 -5.10 -1.21
CA GLY A 134 -3.07 -4.67 -1.11
C GLY A 134 -3.64 -4.84 0.30
N GLU A 135 -2.78 -4.77 1.32
CA GLU A 135 -3.12 -4.98 2.72
C GLU A 135 -2.92 -3.71 3.54
N TYR A 136 -3.76 -3.53 4.56
CA TYR A 136 -3.57 -2.50 5.55
C TYR A 136 -3.48 -3.12 6.94
N SER A 137 -2.78 -2.43 7.84
CA SER A 137 -2.67 -2.80 9.24
C SER A 137 -2.65 -1.58 10.15
N GLY A 138 -3.08 -1.77 11.40
CA GLY A 138 -3.12 -0.73 12.41
C GLY A 138 -2.60 -1.22 13.75
N VAL A 139 -1.87 -0.35 14.46
CA VAL A 139 -1.44 -0.59 15.84
C VAL A 139 -1.77 0.63 16.69
N ARG A 140 -2.18 0.39 17.94
CA ARG A 140 -2.41 1.46 18.92
C ARG A 140 -1.07 2.02 19.39
N LEU A 141 -1.01 3.34 19.57
CA LEU A 141 0.15 4.07 20.11
C LEU A 141 0.00 4.40 21.59
#